data_AF-A0ABD1JQU2-F1
#
_entry.id   AF-A0ABD1JQU2-F1
#
_cell.length_a   1.000
_cell.length_b   1.000
_cell.length_c   1.000
_cell.angle_alpha   90.00
_cell.angle_beta   90.00
_cell.angle_gamma   90.00
#
_symmetry.space_group_name_H-M   'P 1'
#
loop_
_entity.id
_entity.type
_entity.pdbx_description
1 polymer ?
#
loop_
_entity_poly.entity_id
_entity_poly.type
_entity_poly.pdbx_seq_one_letter_code
_entity_poly.pdbx_strand_id
1 'polypeptide(L)'
;MEPLVLFFETSSVASGLVVGAAMLNETTRARGGNGHYEYAELCSLPLCVQECWELLSSEAFFLLLSNLSGLKLHPLAENNESSDDEDEGDDDDEEEDESGKESERRQERRRKDGMSAACVGEVRRWTRGSYTLVHDCDRREFCLDLLLTIGCSGWQHGSGGFTSYIAYGEDEELLTVNPEDNSLALVYRDIDTLKFVKYVNDRSSSHKDVPGTFYDFSFVYYE
;
A
#
# COMPACT_ATOMS: atom_id res chain seq x y z
N MET A 1 -16.08 3.98 14.15
CA MET A 1 -15.92 3.10 12.96
C MET A 1 -14.86 2.08 13.33
N GLU A 2 -15.21 0.80 13.39
CA GLU A 2 -14.21 -0.25 13.56
C GLU A 2 -13.49 -0.44 12.22
N PRO A 3 -12.15 -0.62 12.21
CA PRO A 3 -11.41 -0.89 10.98
C PRO A 3 -11.87 -2.22 10.38
N LEU A 4 -12.15 -2.22 9.08
CA LEU A 4 -12.52 -3.44 8.35
C LEU A 4 -11.24 -4.25 8.07
N VAL A 5 -10.90 -5.20 8.94
CA VAL A 5 -9.79 -6.14 8.70
C VAL A 5 -10.34 -7.34 7.94
N LEU A 6 -9.96 -7.49 6.67
CA LEU A 6 -10.40 -8.60 5.82
C LEU A 6 -9.32 -9.69 5.75
N PHE A 7 -9.64 -10.86 6.30
CA PHE A 7 -8.77 -12.03 6.23
C PHE A 7 -9.01 -12.79 4.92
N PHE A 8 -8.00 -12.89 4.07
CA PHE A 8 -8.01 -13.76 2.90
C PHE A 8 -7.00 -14.89 3.08
N GLU A 9 -7.45 -16.14 3.31
CA GLU A 9 -6.55 -17.30 3.45
C GLU A 9 -6.20 -17.88 2.06
N THR A 10 -4.96 -17.72 1.58
CA THR A 10 -4.49 -18.28 0.29
C THR A 10 -3.27 -19.19 0.50
N SER A 11 -3.52 -20.45 0.87
CA SER A 11 -2.50 -21.40 1.34
C SER A 11 -1.34 -21.69 0.35
N SER A 12 -1.59 -21.76 -0.96
CA SER A 12 -0.55 -22.13 -1.94
C SER A 12 0.25 -20.95 -2.49
N VAL A 13 -0.33 -19.75 -2.54
CA VAL A 13 0.30 -18.55 -3.13
C VAL A 13 1.23 -17.90 -2.10
N ALA A 14 0.84 -17.91 -0.82
CA ALA A 14 1.63 -17.41 0.30
C ALA A 14 3.01 -18.08 0.39
N SER A 15 3.10 -19.40 0.20
CA SER A 15 4.39 -20.12 0.23
C SER A 15 5.35 -19.67 -0.88
N GLY A 16 4.82 -19.42 -2.09
CA GLY A 16 5.60 -18.91 -3.22
C GLY A 16 6.05 -17.45 -3.03
N LEU A 17 5.22 -16.62 -2.40
CA LEU A 17 5.55 -15.25 -2.03
C LEU A 17 6.62 -15.19 -0.95
N VAL A 18 6.55 -16.04 0.09
CA VAL A 18 7.59 -16.13 1.12
C VAL A 18 8.94 -16.52 0.51
N VAL A 19 8.97 -17.54 -0.34
CA VAL A 19 10.21 -17.98 -1.01
C VAL A 19 10.73 -16.92 -1.97
N GLY A 20 9.85 -16.23 -2.69
CA GLY A 20 10.22 -15.13 -3.58
C GLY A 20 10.77 -13.92 -2.82
N ALA A 21 10.11 -13.52 -1.74
CA ALA A 21 10.55 -12.41 -0.89
C ALA A 21 11.85 -12.74 -0.13
N ALA A 22 12.10 -14.01 0.17
CA ALA A 22 13.38 -14.47 0.73
C ALA A 22 14.55 -14.38 -0.27
N MET A 23 14.29 -14.32 -1.59
CA MET A 23 15.31 -14.18 -2.64
C MET A 23 15.61 -12.72 -3.03
N LEU A 24 15.08 -11.75 -2.29
CA LEU A 24 15.35 -10.33 -2.55
C LEU A 24 16.84 -10.03 -2.35
N ASN A 25 17.52 -9.69 -3.45
CA ASN A 25 18.87 -9.14 -3.40
C ASN A 25 18.78 -7.73 -2.78
N GLU A 26 19.37 -7.60 -1.59
CA GLU A 26 19.30 -6.45 -0.70
C GLU A 26 19.70 -5.15 -1.42
N THR A 27 18.74 -4.23 -1.61
CA THR A 27 19.05 -2.84 -1.95
C THR A 27 18.86 -2.03 -0.68
N THR A 28 19.90 -1.97 0.15
CA THR A 28 19.86 -1.16 1.37
C THR A 28 19.81 0.31 0.98
N ARG A 29 18.66 0.96 1.19
CA ARG A 29 18.59 2.41 1.21
C ARG A 29 17.59 2.83 2.27
N ALA A 30 18.09 3.42 3.36
CA ALA A 30 17.28 4.33 4.13
C ALA A 30 16.79 5.42 3.17
N ARG A 31 15.48 5.55 2.96
CA ARG A 31 14.95 6.82 2.43
C ARG A 31 15.41 7.89 3.42
N GLY A 32 16.11 8.89 2.92
CA GLY A 32 16.96 9.79 3.70
C GLY A 32 16.32 10.28 5.00
N GLY A 33 17.13 10.36 6.05
CA GLY A 33 16.84 11.07 7.29
C GLY A 33 15.97 10.33 8.32
N ASN A 34 14.84 9.75 7.93
CA ASN A 34 13.73 9.63 8.89
C ASN A 34 13.11 8.22 9.05
N GLY A 35 13.57 7.20 8.33
CA GLY A 35 13.20 5.80 8.55
C GLY A 35 14.34 4.83 8.26
N HIS A 36 14.28 3.62 8.86
CA HIS A 36 15.25 2.56 8.62
C HIS A 36 14.51 1.26 8.30
N TYR A 37 14.43 0.87 7.03
CA TYR A 37 13.90 -0.41 6.61
C TYR A 37 14.46 -0.76 5.24
N GLU A 38 14.27 -2.01 4.82
CA GLU A 38 14.67 -2.47 3.50
C GLU A 38 13.46 -2.49 2.58
N TYR A 39 13.66 -2.08 1.32
CA TYR A 39 12.65 -2.19 0.28
C TYR A 39 13.33 -2.73 -0.99
N ALA A 40 12.53 -3.30 -1.88
CA ALA A 40 13.05 -3.88 -3.11
C ALA A 40 12.51 -3.17 -4.35
N GLU A 41 13.36 -3.02 -5.36
CA GLU A 41 12.96 -2.51 -6.67
C GLU A 41 12.15 -3.56 -7.43
N LEU A 42 11.06 -3.15 -8.09
CA LEU A 42 10.15 -4.09 -8.75
C LEU A 42 10.86 -5.01 -9.76
N CYS A 43 11.83 -4.48 -10.51
CA CYS A 43 12.59 -5.23 -11.51
C CYS A 43 13.49 -6.33 -10.93
N SER A 44 13.82 -6.28 -9.63
CA SER A 44 14.66 -7.27 -8.97
C SER A 44 13.86 -8.32 -8.20
N LEU A 45 12.53 -8.17 -8.10
CA LEU A 45 11.65 -9.13 -7.42
C LEU A 45 11.47 -10.41 -8.25
N PRO A 46 11.25 -11.58 -7.64
CA PRO A 46 10.82 -12.76 -8.37
C PRO A 46 9.45 -12.59 -9.03
N LEU A 47 9.19 -13.35 -10.10
CA LEU A 47 7.97 -13.22 -10.91
C LEU A 47 6.68 -13.28 -10.08
N CYS A 48 6.57 -14.21 -9.13
CA CYS A 48 5.36 -14.32 -8.29
C CYS A 48 5.09 -13.06 -7.45
N VAL A 49 6.14 -12.34 -7.04
CA VAL A 49 6.03 -11.08 -6.29
C VAL A 49 5.65 -9.95 -7.23
N GLN A 50 6.20 -9.93 -8.45
CA GLN A 50 5.82 -8.97 -9.50
C GLN A 50 4.36 -9.15 -9.91
N GLU A 51 3.89 -10.38 -10.13
CA GLU A 51 2.49 -10.68 -10.46
C GLU A 51 1.54 -10.24 -9.34
N CYS A 52 1.93 -10.43 -8.07
CA CYS A 52 1.14 -9.96 -6.93
C CYS A 52 1.11 -8.43 -6.86
N TRP A 53 2.23 -7.76 -7.13
CA TRP A 53 2.26 -6.31 -7.27
C TRP A 53 1.34 -5.81 -8.39
N GLU A 54 1.43 -6.43 -9.57
CA GLU A 54 0.61 -6.10 -10.72
C GLU A 54 -0.88 -6.24 -10.39
N LEU A 55 -1.26 -7.33 -9.70
CA LEU A 55 -2.62 -7.53 -9.18
C LEU A 55 -3.08 -6.38 -8.29
N LEU A 56 -2.28 -6.01 -7.27
CA LEU A 56 -2.64 -4.93 -6.34
C LEU A 56 -2.73 -3.55 -7.04
N SER A 57 -2.03 -3.37 -8.15
CA SER A 57 -2.10 -2.16 -8.99
C SER A 57 -3.08 -2.23 -10.16
N SER A 58 -3.82 -3.33 -10.31
CA SER A 58 -4.68 -3.58 -11.48
C SER A 58 -6.03 -2.87 -11.38
N GLU A 59 -6.59 -2.52 -12.52
CA GLU A 59 -7.93 -1.90 -12.63
C GLU A 59 -9.03 -2.70 -11.90
N ALA A 60 -9.01 -4.04 -12.02
CA ALA A 60 -9.93 -4.92 -11.34
C ALA A 60 -9.82 -4.81 -9.80
N PHE A 61 -8.61 -4.58 -9.29
CA PHE A 61 -8.38 -4.42 -7.86
C PHE A 61 -8.83 -3.04 -7.36
N PHE A 62 -8.70 -1.98 -8.17
CA PHE A 62 -9.29 -0.68 -7.85
C PHE A 62 -10.82 -0.76 -7.73
N LEU A 63 -11.49 -1.50 -8.64
CA LEU A 63 -12.93 -1.77 -8.53
C LEU A 63 -13.28 -2.56 -7.27
N LEU A 64 -12.49 -3.58 -6.93
CA LEU A 64 -12.66 -4.35 -5.69
C LEU A 64 -12.55 -3.45 -4.46
N LEU A 65 -11.51 -2.62 -4.38
CA LEU A 65 -11.32 -1.69 -3.26
C LEU A 65 -12.45 -0.68 -3.17
N SER A 66 -12.96 -0.19 -4.32
CA SER A 66 -14.12 0.71 -4.34
C SER A 66 -15.34 0.03 -3.68
N ASN A 67 -15.62 -1.21 -4.04
CA ASN A 67 -16.73 -1.98 -3.47
C ASN A 67 -16.56 -2.29 -1.98
N LEU A 68 -15.33 -2.49 -1.51
CA LEU A 68 -15.04 -2.82 -0.10
C LEU A 68 -15.01 -1.60 0.82
N SER A 69 -14.62 -0.44 0.30
CA SER A 69 -14.42 0.79 1.09
C SER A 69 -15.53 1.81 0.90
N GLY A 70 -16.29 1.74 -0.19
CA GLY A 70 -17.23 2.78 -0.60
C GLY A 70 -16.57 3.98 -1.27
N LEU A 71 -15.25 3.99 -1.43
CA LEU A 71 -14.52 5.03 -2.14
C LEU A 71 -14.69 4.90 -3.66
N LYS A 72 -14.67 6.01 -4.39
CA LYS A 72 -14.76 6.03 -5.84
C LYS A 72 -13.37 5.90 -6.48
N LEU A 73 -12.75 4.73 -6.33
CA LEU A 73 -11.43 4.44 -6.94
C LEU A 73 -11.55 3.96 -8.39
N HIS A 74 -12.76 3.65 -8.86
CA HIS A 74 -12.99 3.09 -10.20
C HIS A 74 -14.28 3.63 -10.83
N PRO A 75 -14.32 3.92 -12.15
CA PRO A 75 -15.50 4.48 -12.83
C PRO A 75 -16.76 3.61 -12.74
N LEU A 76 -16.58 2.29 -12.73
CA LEU A 76 -17.67 1.31 -12.61
C LEU A 76 -18.14 1.05 -11.17
N ALA A 77 -17.53 1.67 -10.17
CA ALA A 77 -18.02 1.55 -8.81
C ALA A 77 -19.36 2.28 -8.68
N GLU A 78 -20.36 1.64 -8.07
CA GLU A 78 -21.64 2.28 -7.82
C GLU A 78 -21.43 3.45 -6.84
N ASN A 79 -21.81 4.66 -7.24
CA ASN A 79 -21.81 5.82 -6.35
C ASN A 79 -22.79 5.52 -5.20
N ASN A 80 -22.28 5.18 -4.01
CA ASN A 80 -23.11 4.98 -2.81
C ASN A 80 -23.56 6.30 -2.17
N GLU A 81 -23.15 7.44 -2.72
CA GLU A 81 -23.58 8.77 -2.29
C GLU A 81 -24.47 9.35 -3.40
N SER A 82 -25.75 9.52 -3.06
CA SER A 82 -26.70 10.33 -3.81
C SER A 82 -26.28 11.80 -3.70
N SER A 83 -25.64 12.35 -4.72
CA SER A 83 -25.57 13.80 -4.94
C SER A 83 -25.41 14.07 -6.42
N ASP A 84 -26.40 14.79 -6.96
CA ASP A 84 -26.43 15.37 -8.30
C ASP A 84 -25.17 16.18 -8.56
N ASP A 85 -24.32 15.70 -9.48
CA ASP A 85 -23.44 16.58 -10.27
C ASP A 85 -23.66 16.20 -11.73
N GLU A 86 -24.65 16.85 -12.33
CA GLU A 86 -24.77 16.99 -13.78
C GLU A 86 -23.58 17.85 -14.25
N ASP A 87 -22.48 17.24 -14.69
CA ASP A 87 -21.45 18.00 -15.40
C ASP A 87 -21.81 18.04 -16.88
N GLU A 88 -22.27 19.22 -17.30
CA GLU A 88 -22.65 19.57 -18.66
C GLU A 88 -21.43 19.47 -19.59
N GLY A 89 -21.66 18.96 -20.81
CA GLY A 89 -20.64 18.89 -21.84
C GLY A 89 -20.24 20.28 -22.33
N ASP A 90 -18.96 20.44 -22.65
CA ASP A 90 -18.49 21.51 -23.54
C ASP A 90 -17.52 20.90 -24.55
N ASP A 91 -18.00 20.81 -25.79
CA ASP A 91 -17.22 20.54 -27.00
C ASP A 91 -16.50 21.83 -27.38
N ASP A 92 -15.17 21.82 -27.44
CA ASP A 92 -14.45 22.82 -28.24
C ASP A 92 -13.31 22.13 -29.03
N ASP A 93 -13.55 22.04 -30.33
CA ASP A 93 -12.62 21.67 -31.40
C ASP A 93 -11.64 22.82 -31.67
N GLU A 94 -10.33 22.61 -31.56
CA GLU A 94 -9.34 23.31 -32.42
C GLU A 94 -8.16 22.39 -32.81
N GLU A 95 -7.83 22.43 -34.11
CA GLU A 95 -6.88 21.59 -34.85
C GLU A 95 -5.44 22.14 -34.88
N GLU A 96 -4.51 21.26 -35.29
CA GLU A 96 -3.12 21.45 -35.78
C GLU A 96 -1.94 21.60 -34.78
N ASP A 97 -1.08 20.58 -34.69
CA ASP A 97 0.19 20.45 -35.47
C ASP A 97 1.06 19.29 -34.94
N GLU A 98 1.74 18.61 -35.87
CA GLU A 98 2.46 17.35 -35.70
C GLU A 98 3.91 17.52 -35.19
N SER A 99 4.25 16.63 -34.25
CA SER A 99 5.54 15.93 -34.07
C SER A 99 6.13 16.06 -32.67
N GLY A 100 6.06 14.96 -31.90
CA GLY A 100 6.70 14.83 -30.59
C GLY A 100 5.94 14.01 -29.53
N LYS A 101 4.66 13.69 -29.76
CA LYS A 101 3.75 13.24 -28.69
C LYS A 101 3.61 11.72 -28.50
N GLU A 102 4.59 10.87 -28.77
CA GLU A 102 4.36 9.41 -28.60
C GLU A 102 4.34 8.98 -27.11
N SER A 103 5.18 9.58 -26.26
CA SER A 103 5.15 9.38 -24.80
C SER A 103 3.98 10.12 -24.13
N GLU A 104 3.63 11.30 -24.62
CA GLU A 104 2.54 12.11 -24.07
C GLU A 104 1.16 11.52 -24.45
N ARG A 105 0.98 11.01 -25.68
CA ARG A 105 -0.25 10.30 -26.11
C ARG A 105 -0.53 9.06 -25.28
N ARG A 106 0.49 8.42 -24.68
CA ARG A 106 0.32 7.24 -23.83
C ARG A 106 -0.13 7.59 -22.41
N GLN A 107 0.25 8.77 -21.91
CA GLN A 107 -0.24 9.32 -20.63
C GLN A 107 -1.61 9.99 -20.80
N GLU A 108 -1.86 10.64 -21.93
CA GLU A 108 -3.11 11.32 -22.23
C GLU A 108 -4.24 10.33 -22.55
N ARG A 109 -3.94 9.19 -23.21
CA ARG A 109 -4.91 8.08 -23.34
C ARG A 109 -5.32 7.48 -21.99
N ARG A 110 -4.40 7.37 -21.04
CA ARG A 110 -4.72 6.91 -19.67
C ARG A 110 -5.59 7.91 -18.89
N ARG A 111 -5.44 9.22 -19.16
CA ARG A 111 -6.32 10.26 -18.60
C ARG A 111 -7.69 10.30 -19.29
N LYS A 112 -7.75 9.88 -20.56
CA LYS A 112 -8.99 9.80 -21.36
C LYS A 112 -9.86 8.56 -21.03
N ASP A 113 -9.33 7.62 -20.25
CA ASP A 113 -10.03 6.43 -19.76
C ASP A 113 -10.76 6.65 -18.40
N GLY A 114 -10.87 7.89 -17.91
CA GLY A 114 -11.73 8.23 -16.76
C GLY A 114 -11.24 7.77 -15.38
N MET A 115 -10.04 7.19 -15.26
CA MET A 115 -9.44 6.88 -13.96
C MET A 115 -8.61 8.06 -13.44
N SER A 116 -9.21 8.87 -12.55
CA SER A 116 -8.48 9.83 -11.71
C SER A 116 -7.65 9.15 -10.64
N ALA A 117 -8.11 7.98 -10.18
CA ALA A 117 -7.52 7.27 -9.07
C ALA A 117 -6.12 6.75 -9.39
N ALA A 118 -5.22 6.87 -8.42
CA ALA A 118 -3.83 6.46 -8.53
C ALA A 118 -3.40 5.64 -7.31
N CYS A 119 -2.38 4.80 -7.47
CA CYS A 119 -1.77 4.10 -6.35
C CYS A 119 -0.24 4.21 -6.37
N VAL A 120 0.36 4.18 -5.18
CA VAL A 120 1.80 4.05 -4.99
C VAL A 120 2.04 2.86 -4.06
N GLY A 121 2.85 1.90 -4.52
CA GLY A 121 3.21 0.71 -3.76
C GLY A 121 4.70 0.66 -3.44
N GLU A 122 5.06 -0.12 -2.42
CA GLU A 122 6.41 -0.64 -2.19
C GLU A 122 6.36 -2.02 -1.52
N VAL A 123 7.35 -2.88 -1.81
CA VAL A 123 7.54 -4.17 -1.12
C VAL A 123 8.64 -3.95 -0.10
N ARG A 124 8.30 -4.15 1.18
CA ARG A 124 9.19 -3.87 2.30
C ARG A 124 9.60 -5.15 2.99
N ARG A 125 10.80 -5.13 3.55
CA ARG A 125 11.33 -6.15 4.44
C ARG A 125 11.62 -5.52 5.79
N TRP A 126 11.05 -6.14 6.82
CA TRP A 126 11.19 -5.73 8.20
C TRP A 126 12.11 -6.69 8.92
N THR A 127 13.18 -6.15 9.50
CA THR A 127 14.18 -6.92 10.26
C THR A 127 14.48 -6.19 11.56
N ARG A 128 15.24 -6.84 12.45
CA ARG A 128 15.71 -6.22 13.70
C ARG A 128 16.41 -4.89 13.41
N GLY A 129 15.95 -3.83 14.07
CA GLY A 129 16.46 -2.49 13.84
C GLY A 129 15.58 -1.65 12.91
N SER A 130 14.61 -2.25 12.21
CA SER A 130 13.76 -1.53 11.28
C SER A 130 12.69 -0.68 11.97
N TYR A 131 12.38 0.50 11.43
CA TYR A 131 11.33 1.42 11.89
C TYR A 131 11.01 2.47 10.82
N THR A 132 9.88 3.15 10.99
CA THR A 132 9.61 4.46 10.35
C THR A 132 9.28 5.49 11.42
N LEU A 133 9.39 6.77 11.07
CA LEU A 133 8.96 7.89 11.90
C LEU A 133 7.77 8.60 11.26
N VAL A 134 7.03 9.34 12.07
CA VAL A 134 5.82 10.07 11.67
C VAL A 134 6.07 11.03 10.49
N HIS A 135 7.25 11.63 10.43
CA HIS A 135 7.64 12.55 9.34
C HIS A 135 7.99 11.85 8.03
N ASP A 136 7.84 10.52 7.92
CA ASP A 136 8.07 9.78 6.69
C ASP A 136 6.90 9.90 5.70
N CYS A 137 5.72 10.30 6.19
CA CYS A 137 4.47 10.36 5.43
C CYS A 137 3.94 11.80 5.35
N ASP A 138 4.73 12.72 4.82
CA ASP A 138 4.43 14.17 4.75
C ASP A 138 3.21 14.55 3.87
N ARG A 139 2.62 13.58 3.14
CA ARG A 139 1.44 13.82 2.31
C ARG A 139 0.18 13.73 3.16
N ARG A 140 -0.30 14.89 3.62
CA ARG A 140 -1.60 15.07 4.28
C ARG A 140 -2.71 15.12 3.24
N GLU A 141 -3.06 13.96 2.74
CA GLU A 141 -4.11 13.77 1.74
C GLU A 141 -4.98 12.59 2.17
N PHE A 142 -6.28 12.64 1.84
CA PHE A 142 -7.16 11.49 2.03
C PHE A 142 -6.65 10.32 1.19
N CYS A 143 -6.49 9.17 1.82
CA CYS A 143 -5.99 8.00 1.12
C CYS A 143 -6.37 6.70 1.82
N LEU A 144 -6.41 5.62 1.03
CA LEU A 144 -6.62 4.27 1.52
C LEU A 144 -5.27 3.55 1.56
N ASP A 145 -4.79 3.24 2.76
CA ASP A 145 -3.64 2.36 2.94
C ASP A 145 -4.06 0.90 2.81
N LEU A 146 -3.20 0.11 2.17
CA LEU A 146 -3.29 -1.32 2.10
C LEU A 146 -1.97 -1.94 2.57
N LEU A 147 -2.06 -2.87 3.51
CA LEU A 147 -0.92 -3.63 4.03
C LEU A 147 -1.20 -5.13 3.88
N LEU A 148 -0.52 -5.80 2.96
CA LEU A 148 -0.53 -7.26 2.84
C LEU A 148 0.73 -7.83 3.47
N THR A 149 0.60 -8.48 4.62
CA THR A 149 1.76 -8.97 5.39
C THR A 149 1.99 -10.46 5.12
N ILE A 150 3.24 -10.87 4.92
CA ILE A 150 3.63 -12.24 4.57
C ILE A 150 4.92 -12.64 5.30
N GLY A 151 5.03 -13.91 5.69
CA GLY A 151 6.24 -14.48 6.29
C GLY A 151 6.43 -14.09 7.75
N CYS A 152 5.35 -13.78 8.47
CA CYS A 152 5.39 -13.39 9.89
C CYS A 152 4.70 -14.41 10.81
N SER A 153 4.62 -15.69 10.41
CA SER A 153 3.98 -16.73 11.23
C SER A 153 4.62 -16.80 12.62
N GLY A 154 3.80 -16.66 13.67
CA GLY A 154 4.25 -16.64 15.07
C GLY A 154 4.87 -15.32 15.55
N TRP A 155 4.85 -14.25 14.73
CA TRP A 155 5.31 -12.93 15.14
C TRP A 155 4.50 -12.40 16.32
N GLN A 156 5.18 -11.77 17.28
CA GLN A 156 4.58 -11.32 18.53
C GLN A 156 4.51 -9.80 18.57
N HIS A 157 3.40 -9.26 19.09
CA HIS A 157 3.23 -7.81 19.28
C HIS A 157 4.42 -7.17 20.02
N GLY A 158 4.96 -7.86 21.04
CA GLY A 158 6.11 -7.41 21.82
C GLY A 158 7.44 -7.30 21.06
N SER A 159 7.52 -7.82 19.82
CA SER A 159 8.69 -7.70 18.94
C SER A 159 8.69 -6.39 18.14
N GLY A 160 7.61 -5.60 18.17
CA GLY A 160 7.45 -4.41 17.34
C GLY A 160 7.04 -4.76 15.91
N GLY A 161 7.29 -3.85 14.96
CA GLY A 161 6.95 -4.03 13.54
C GLY A 161 5.47 -3.81 13.22
N PHE A 162 4.61 -3.54 14.21
CA PHE A 162 3.23 -3.14 13.96
C PHE A 162 3.16 -1.70 13.44
N THR A 163 2.13 -1.43 12.64
CA THR A 163 1.83 -0.08 12.14
C THR A 163 0.87 0.58 13.11
N SER A 164 1.22 1.76 13.60
CA SER A 164 0.41 2.58 14.49
C SER A 164 -0.06 3.82 13.74
N TYR A 165 -1.35 4.12 13.89
CA TYR A 165 -2.03 5.28 13.33
C TYR A 165 -2.39 6.21 14.49
N ILE A 166 -2.01 7.48 14.38
CA ILE A 166 -2.16 8.47 15.45
C ILE A 166 -2.79 9.75 14.89
N ALA A 167 -3.52 10.48 15.73
CA ALA A 167 -4.05 11.79 15.40
C ALA A 167 -2.94 12.86 15.40
N TYR A 168 -3.01 13.80 14.47
CA TYR A 168 -2.01 14.86 14.32
C TYR A 168 -2.11 15.88 15.44
N GLY A 169 -0.99 16.12 16.12
CA GLY A 169 -0.91 17.10 17.20
C GLY A 169 -1.50 16.62 18.54
N GLU A 170 -1.90 15.35 18.60
CA GLU A 170 -2.45 14.71 19.80
C GLU A 170 -1.60 13.49 20.18
N ASP A 171 -1.66 13.11 21.46
CA ASP A 171 -1.00 11.90 21.98
C ASP A 171 -1.93 10.66 21.90
N GLU A 172 -2.94 10.69 21.02
CA GLU A 172 -3.96 9.65 20.88
C GLU A 172 -3.61 8.66 19.76
N GLU A 173 -3.51 7.38 20.11
CA GLU A 173 -3.40 6.26 19.15
C GLU A 173 -4.80 5.85 18.71
N LEU A 174 -5.05 5.96 17.40
CA LEU A 174 -6.34 5.65 16.78
C LEU A 174 -6.47 4.16 16.46
N LEU A 175 -5.38 3.56 15.95
CA LEU A 175 -5.37 2.18 15.50
C LEU A 175 -3.97 1.58 15.49
N THR A 176 -3.87 0.31 15.88
CA THR A 176 -2.68 -0.52 15.67
C THR A 176 -3.00 -1.69 14.75
N VAL A 177 -2.20 -1.88 13.71
CA VAL A 177 -2.25 -3.06 12.81
C VAL A 177 -1.04 -3.95 13.10
N ASN A 178 -1.30 -5.14 13.62
CA ASN A 178 -0.25 -6.12 13.91
C ASN A 178 0.11 -6.92 12.64
N PRO A 179 1.40 -7.29 12.45
CA PRO A 179 1.79 -8.20 11.39
C PRO A 179 1.14 -9.57 11.60
N GLU A 180 0.32 -9.99 10.66
CA GLU A 180 -0.30 -11.31 10.64
C GLU A 180 -0.12 -11.96 9.26
N ASP A 181 0.18 -13.26 9.27
CA ASP A 181 0.63 -13.94 8.06
C ASP A 181 -0.51 -14.08 7.06
N ASN A 182 -0.26 -13.60 5.84
CA ASN A 182 -1.24 -13.57 4.76
C ASN A 182 -2.54 -12.83 5.15
N SER A 183 -2.38 -11.73 5.91
CA SER A 183 -3.46 -10.81 6.27
C SER A 183 -3.38 -9.50 5.49
N LEU A 184 -4.54 -9.03 5.01
CA LEU A 184 -4.70 -7.79 4.26
C LEU A 184 -5.43 -6.76 5.14
N ALA A 185 -4.72 -5.72 5.57
CA ALA A 185 -5.34 -4.61 6.29
C ALA A 185 -5.63 -3.45 5.34
N LEU A 186 -6.84 -2.89 5.43
CA LEU A 186 -7.26 -1.67 4.75
C LEU A 186 -7.53 -0.59 5.79
N VAL A 187 -6.87 0.56 5.68
CA VAL A 187 -7.01 1.68 6.61
C VAL A 187 -7.22 2.97 5.83
N TYR A 188 -8.39 3.58 5.97
CA TYR A 188 -8.65 4.89 5.41
C TYR A 188 -8.09 5.97 6.35
N ARG A 189 -7.30 6.89 5.80
CA ARG A 189 -6.70 8.01 6.53
C ARG A 189 -7.21 9.34 5.98
N ASP A 190 -7.44 10.27 6.90
CA ASP A 190 -7.66 11.67 6.59
C ASP A 190 -6.34 12.48 6.65
N ILE A 191 -6.47 13.80 6.49
CA ILE A 191 -5.34 14.75 6.49
C ILE A 191 -4.64 14.88 7.85
N ASP A 192 -5.31 14.49 8.94
CA ASP A 192 -4.83 14.61 10.31
C ASP A 192 -4.47 13.23 10.90
N THR A 193 -4.49 12.16 10.11
CA THR A 193 -4.06 10.83 10.53
C THR A 193 -2.65 10.54 10.03
N LEU A 194 -1.73 10.36 10.97
CA LEU A 194 -0.35 9.97 10.70
C LEU A 194 -0.16 8.48 10.93
N LYS A 195 0.85 7.89 10.28
CA LYS A 195 1.24 6.50 10.50
C LYS A 195 2.73 6.35 10.71
N PHE A 196 3.12 5.36 11.50
CA PHE A 196 4.50 4.89 11.59
C PHE A 196 4.54 3.41 11.94
N VAL A 197 5.66 2.76 11.67
CA VAL A 197 5.92 1.37 12.00
C VAL A 197 6.86 1.32 13.19
N LYS A 198 6.40 0.67 14.27
CA LYS A 198 7.14 0.59 15.52
C LYS A 198 8.45 -0.16 15.33
N TYR A 199 9.50 0.35 15.97
CA TYR A 199 10.82 -0.28 16.00
C TYR A 199 10.78 -1.79 16.29
N VAL A 200 11.35 -2.56 15.36
CA VAL A 200 11.52 -4.01 15.49
C VAL A 200 12.71 -4.29 16.41
N ASN A 201 12.42 -4.82 17.59
CA ASN A 201 13.41 -5.01 18.64
C ASN A 201 14.06 -6.40 18.61
N ASP A 202 15.03 -6.62 19.49
CA ASP A 202 15.83 -7.86 19.58
C ASP A 202 15.00 -9.12 19.87
N ARG A 203 13.75 -9.01 20.32
CA ARG A 203 12.88 -10.18 20.52
C ARG A 203 12.49 -10.84 19.20
N SER A 204 12.53 -10.10 18.08
CA SER A 204 12.29 -10.66 16.73
C SER A 204 13.19 -11.84 16.40
N SER A 205 14.42 -11.89 16.92
CA SER A 205 15.39 -12.97 16.69
C SER A 205 15.51 -13.98 17.84
N SER A 206 14.69 -13.84 18.88
CA SER A 206 14.82 -14.62 20.12
C SER A 206 14.30 -16.05 20.01
N HIS A 207 13.30 -16.29 19.14
CA HIS A 207 12.70 -17.61 18.93
C HIS A 207 13.19 -18.21 17.61
N LYS A 208 13.81 -19.39 17.67
CA LYS A 208 14.32 -20.10 16.48
C LYS A 208 13.22 -20.55 15.51
N ASP A 209 12.00 -20.70 16.02
CA ASP A 209 10.84 -21.17 15.26
C ASP A 209 10.05 -20.02 14.61
N VAL A 210 10.34 -18.77 14.97
CA VAL A 210 9.69 -17.57 14.42
C VAL A 210 10.62 -16.94 13.37
N PRO A 211 10.10 -16.53 12.21
CA PRO A 211 10.89 -15.79 11.23
C PRO A 211 11.43 -14.51 11.88
N GLY A 212 12.75 -14.32 11.84
CA GLY A 212 13.38 -13.09 12.35
C GLY A 212 13.17 -11.87 11.44
N THR A 213 12.47 -12.07 10.32
CA THR A 213 12.15 -11.07 9.31
C THR A 213 10.77 -11.35 8.75
N PHE A 214 10.04 -10.31 8.36
CA PHE A 214 8.81 -10.47 7.59
C PHE A 214 8.75 -9.45 6.44
N TYR A 215 7.78 -9.64 5.56
CA TYR A 215 7.60 -8.82 4.37
C TYR A 215 6.20 -8.26 4.34
N ASP A 216 6.05 -7.09 3.71
CA ASP A 216 4.74 -6.61 3.35
C ASP A 216 4.72 -5.96 1.96
N PHE A 217 3.54 -5.95 1.37
CA PHE A 217 3.19 -5.03 0.29
C PHE A 217 2.46 -3.86 0.92
N SER A 218 3.03 -2.66 0.79
CA SER A 218 2.47 -1.42 1.30
C SER A 218 2.02 -0.57 0.13
N PHE A 219 0.70 -0.50 -0.09
CA PHE A 219 0.09 0.34 -1.12
C PHE A 219 -0.68 1.49 -0.49
N VAL A 220 -0.72 2.62 -1.20
CA VAL A 220 -1.56 3.77 -0.88
C VAL A 220 -2.35 4.13 -2.13
N TYR A 221 -3.68 4.17 -2.00
CA TYR A 221 -4.61 4.52 -3.06
C TYR A 221 -5.20 5.90 -2.81
N TYR A 222 -5.40 6.64 -3.90
CA TYR A 222 -5.96 7.98 -3.94
C TYR A 222 -7.14 7.97 -4.92
N GLU A 223 -8.21 8.70 -4.58
CA GLU A 223 -9.33 8.99 -5.48
C GLU A 223 -8.97 10.03 -6.56
#